data_AF-A0A1H4APT5-F1
#
_entry.id   AF-A0A1H4APT5-F1
#
_cell.length_a   1.000
_cell.length_b   1.000
_cell.length_c   1.000
_cell.angle_alpha   90.00
_cell.angle_beta   90.00
_cell.angle_gamma   90.00
#
_symmetry.space_group_name_H-M   'P 1'
#
loop_
_entity.id
_entity.type
_entity.pdbx_description
1 polymer ?
#
loop_
_entity_poly.entity_id
_entity_poly.type
_entity_poly.pdbx_seq_one_letter_code
_entity_poly.pdbx_strand_id
1 'polypeptide(L)'
;MGDEMDGDAASERSSVDRAALEGLAEAIDARDWDAATAAVRTGWFQLLSAHGEATRLLLERIPASELRGHPLLAMLLGIAYNGLGFHRVRALRYFVTAVRSARAPRNAAVSPVDRALIRSAEASAYRLIGRPGLAVGPATAAVATLDRLSDDDRQQLTELPRIYSQVGVSLYYAGQVEQAMETFSKGLAASPTTAPSPGFSNLAMLAGIHAFQGDLPEARAHVEYARTGPWTDRQRRTYIGTFYRLAEAMLALEQMDADTARVHLAAMEHDRRTIEHWVAGAQVEALALLVDGKPGEALAGLEAYASMRAGEARSPAVRSELGRMRALQQLALGNPDAAWVIVERDTVAGADQHIARARVHVSLGRNGSALTELRAAVRGPLTARQTADAAALEAAVLLRLAPTSRTRGVVEHLGALLERTEQRLALALLPEDDLDRVAAALDDVGYGRVTRDVPLRSLLPVAEPELLLTDRELAVLGQLLTTGSVAEIAATLVVSANTVKSQLRSVYRKLGVNNREDAIAVALTRNLLVERD
;
A
#
# COMPACT_ATOMS: atom_id res chain seq x y z
N MET A 1 -37.84 21.93 13.36
CA MET A 1 -36.71 22.85 13.61
C MET A 1 -35.35 22.30 13.14
N GLY A 2 -35.15 20.97 13.01
CA GLY A 2 -33.97 20.41 12.33
C GLY A 2 -34.07 20.41 10.80
N ASP A 3 -35.26 20.17 10.25
CA ASP A 3 -35.50 20.12 8.79
C ASP A 3 -35.39 21.49 8.08
N GLU A 4 -35.71 22.59 8.77
CA GLU A 4 -35.61 23.94 8.20
C GLU A 4 -34.15 24.45 8.18
N MET A 5 -33.30 24.04 9.12
CA MET A 5 -31.88 24.42 9.11
C MET A 5 -31.06 23.64 8.07
N ASP A 6 -31.41 22.38 7.80
CA ASP A 6 -30.78 21.60 6.71
C ASP A 6 -31.19 22.14 5.32
N GLY A 7 -32.43 22.64 5.19
CA GLY A 7 -32.90 23.31 3.97
C GLY A 7 -32.20 24.64 3.68
N ASP A 8 -31.99 25.47 4.71
CA ASP A 8 -31.33 26.78 4.57
C ASP A 8 -29.82 26.62 4.31
N ALA A 9 -29.15 25.69 4.99
CA ALA A 9 -27.72 25.42 4.77
C ALA A 9 -27.43 24.74 3.42
N ALA A 10 -28.41 24.04 2.84
CA ALA A 10 -28.34 23.50 1.47
C ALA A 10 -28.61 24.58 0.41
N SER A 11 -29.55 25.49 0.67
CA SER A 11 -29.86 26.66 -0.16
C SER A 11 -28.68 27.64 -0.24
N GLU A 12 -28.08 27.99 0.91
CA GLU A 12 -26.89 28.85 0.97
C GLU A 12 -25.68 28.21 0.30
N ARG A 13 -25.42 26.91 0.51
CA ARG A 13 -24.37 26.17 -0.21
C ARG A 13 -24.59 26.16 -1.73
N SER A 14 -25.83 25.94 -2.17
CA SER A 14 -26.17 26.00 -3.60
C SER A 14 -25.96 27.39 -4.21
N SER A 15 -26.11 28.47 -3.42
CA SER A 15 -25.87 29.84 -3.87
C SER A 15 -24.37 30.18 -3.96
N VAL A 16 -23.58 29.75 -2.98
CA VAL A 16 -22.12 29.93 -2.94
C VAL A 16 -21.42 29.09 -4.01
N ASP A 17 -21.87 27.84 -4.22
CA ASP A 17 -21.35 26.95 -5.25
C ASP A 17 -21.53 27.56 -6.65
N ARG A 18 -22.69 28.17 -6.89
CA ARG A 18 -23.03 28.83 -8.15
C ARG A 18 -22.22 30.11 -8.39
N ALA A 19 -21.98 30.89 -7.34
CA ALA A 19 -21.18 32.13 -7.42
C ALA A 19 -19.74 31.87 -7.89
N ALA A 20 -19.11 30.77 -7.46
CA ALA A 20 -17.76 30.41 -7.90
C ALA A 20 -17.69 30.10 -9.40
N LEU A 21 -18.70 29.40 -9.93
CA LEU A 21 -18.79 29.06 -11.36
C LEU A 21 -19.11 30.30 -12.20
N GLU A 22 -20.03 31.15 -11.75
CA GLU A 22 -20.41 32.39 -12.43
C GLU A 22 -19.22 33.35 -12.49
N GLY A 23 -18.51 33.56 -11.38
CA GLY A 23 -17.30 34.40 -11.36
C GLY A 23 -16.19 33.88 -12.27
N LEU A 24 -16.03 32.55 -12.39
CA LEU A 24 -15.09 31.96 -13.35
C LEU A 24 -15.53 32.21 -14.80
N ALA A 25 -16.81 32.08 -15.10
CA ALA A 25 -17.36 32.32 -16.44
C ALA A 25 -17.17 33.78 -16.87
N GLU A 26 -17.53 34.73 -16.00
CA GLU A 26 -17.38 36.17 -16.25
C GLU A 26 -15.93 36.56 -16.53
N ALA A 27 -14.99 36.06 -15.71
CA ALA A 27 -13.57 36.33 -15.91
C ALA A 27 -13.04 35.76 -17.24
N ILE A 28 -13.48 34.56 -17.63
CA ILE A 28 -13.10 33.95 -18.91
C ILE A 28 -13.70 34.71 -20.10
N ASP A 29 -14.96 35.16 -19.99
CA ASP A 29 -15.64 35.97 -21.01
C ASP A 29 -14.93 37.32 -21.21
N ALA A 30 -14.49 37.94 -20.11
CA ALA A 30 -13.72 39.19 -20.11
C ALA A 30 -12.25 39.00 -20.55
N ARG A 31 -11.77 37.75 -20.69
CA ARG A 31 -10.35 37.40 -20.90
C ARG A 31 -9.42 37.92 -19.79
N ASP A 32 -9.94 38.02 -18.57
CA ASP A 32 -9.18 38.36 -17.37
C ASP A 32 -8.72 37.08 -16.66
N TRP A 33 -7.49 36.66 -16.96
CA TRP A 33 -6.94 35.39 -16.47
C TRP A 33 -6.49 35.45 -15.00
N ASP A 34 -6.18 36.64 -14.50
CA ASP A 34 -5.86 36.84 -13.09
C ASP A 34 -7.13 36.76 -12.24
N ALA A 35 -8.23 37.36 -12.69
CA ALA A 35 -9.54 37.20 -12.08
C ALA A 35 -10.03 35.74 -12.15
N ALA A 36 -9.81 35.04 -13.28
CA ALA A 36 -10.13 33.62 -13.40
C ALA A 36 -9.31 32.77 -12.41
N THR A 37 -8.03 33.12 -12.22
CA THR A 37 -7.16 32.45 -11.23
C THR A 37 -7.65 32.71 -9.80
N ALA A 38 -8.10 33.92 -9.50
CA ALA A 38 -8.69 34.25 -8.20
C ALA A 38 -10.01 33.49 -7.95
N ALA A 39 -10.87 33.36 -8.95
CA ALA A 39 -12.09 32.56 -8.86
C ALA A 39 -11.78 31.07 -8.58
N VAL A 40 -10.79 30.51 -9.30
CA VAL A 40 -10.32 29.14 -9.06
C VAL A 40 -9.69 28.97 -7.68
N ARG A 41 -8.97 29.97 -7.17
CA ARG A 41 -8.37 29.94 -5.83
C ARG A 41 -9.44 29.82 -4.75
N THR A 42 -10.50 30.61 -4.84
CA THR A 42 -11.57 30.64 -3.83
C THR A 42 -12.53 29.45 -3.98
N GLY A 43 -12.83 29.05 -5.22
CA GLY A 43 -13.83 28.03 -5.54
C GLY A 43 -13.28 26.65 -5.91
N TRP A 44 -12.00 26.35 -5.67
CA TRP A 44 -11.32 25.18 -6.23
C TRP A 44 -12.10 23.87 -6.10
N PHE A 45 -12.55 23.55 -4.87
CA PHE A 45 -13.20 22.27 -4.59
C PHE A 45 -14.66 22.25 -5.04
N GLN A 46 -15.37 23.38 -4.95
CA GLN A 46 -16.73 23.54 -5.46
C GLN A 46 -16.75 23.33 -6.99
N LEU A 47 -15.85 24.01 -7.70
CA LEU A 47 -15.70 23.93 -9.16
C LEU A 47 -15.46 22.50 -9.65
N LEU A 48 -14.73 21.68 -8.89
CA LEU A 48 -14.50 20.27 -9.22
C LEU A 48 -15.64 19.35 -8.82
N SER A 49 -16.17 19.48 -7.60
CA SER A 49 -17.06 18.50 -6.98
C SER A 49 -18.55 18.72 -7.28
N ALA A 50 -18.96 19.98 -7.52
CA ALA A 50 -20.32 20.36 -7.87
C ALA A 50 -20.48 20.67 -9.37
N HIS A 51 -19.43 21.20 -10.01
CA HIS A 51 -19.52 21.75 -11.37
C HIS A 51 -18.45 21.22 -12.34
N GLY A 52 -17.90 20.02 -12.12
CA GLY A 52 -16.73 19.52 -12.84
C GLY A 52 -16.83 19.57 -14.38
N GLU A 53 -17.99 19.26 -14.95
CA GLU A 53 -18.20 19.35 -16.40
C GLU A 53 -18.26 20.80 -16.91
N ALA A 54 -19.03 21.66 -16.24
CA ALA A 54 -19.16 23.07 -16.61
C ALA A 54 -17.82 23.81 -16.47
N THR A 55 -17.12 23.59 -15.35
CA THR A 55 -15.76 24.09 -15.11
C THR A 55 -14.80 23.67 -16.22
N ARG A 56 -14.83 22.40 -16.65
CA ARG A 56 -14.00 21.91 -17.75
C ARG A 56 -14.30 22.66 -19.05
N LEU A 57 -15.58 22.77 -19.43
CA LEU A 57 -15.99 23.45 -20.66
C LEU A 57 -15.59 24.93 -20.66
N LEU A 58 -15.66 25.61 -19.51
CA LEU A 58 -15.18 26.98 -19.37
C LEU A 58 -13.67 27.08 -19.55
N LEU A 59 -12.89 26.27 -18.83
CA LEU A 59 -11.44 26.28 -18.90
C LEU A 59 -10.89 25.88 -20.28
N GLU A 60 -11.62 25.07 -21.05
CA GLU A 60 -11.28 24.73 -22.45
C GLU A 60 -11.26 25.94 -23.38
N ARG A 61 -11.95 27.03 -23.02
CA ARG A 61 -12.00 28.27 -23.80
C ARG A 61 -10.72 29.11 -23.64
N ILE A 62 -9.89 28.81 -22.64
CA ILE A 62 -8.65 29.54 -22.37
C ILE A 62 -7.57 29.10 -23.36
N PRO A 63 -6.89 30.03 -24.07
CA PRO A 63 -5.83 29.67 -25.00
C PRO A 63 -4.65 28.97 -24.31
N ALA A 64 -4.04 28.00 -25.00
CA ALA A 64 -2.93 27.23 -24.43
C ALA A 64 -1.66 28.08 -24.14
N SER A 65 -1.51 29.26 -24.75
CA SER A 65 -0.47 30.24 -24.39
C SER A 65 -0.69 30.79 -22.99
N GLU A 66 -1.94 31.14 -22.68
CA GLU A 66 -2.34 31.76 -21.41
C GLU A 66 -2.31 30.77 -20.25
N LEU A 67 -2.61 29.49 -20.49
CA LEU A 67 -2.47 28.44 -19.47
C LEU A 67 -1.02 28.24 -18.99
N ARG A 68 -0.02 28.54 -19.83
CA ARG A 68 1.40 28.57 -19.37
C ARG A 68 1.64 29.72 -18.41
N GLY A 69 0.75 30.70 -18.40
CA GLY A 69 0.60 31.83 -17.48
C GLY A 69 0.24 31.43 -16.04
N HIS A 70 -0.69 30.49 -15.94
CA HIS A 70 -1.55 30.38 -14.76
C HIS A 70 -1.56 28.92 -14.27
N PRO A 71 -0.69 28.58 -13.30
CA PRO A 71 -0.49 27.19 -12.88
C PRO A 71 -1.75 26.56 -12.28
N LEU A 72 -2.56 27.33 -11.54
CA LEU A 72 -3.79 26.85 -10.93
C LEU A 72 -4.86 26.52 -11.99
N LEU A 73 -5.03 27.36 -13.01
CA LEU A 73 -5.96 27.10 -14.13
C LEU A 73 -5.55 25.83 -14.90
N ALA A 74 -4.26 25.69 -15.21
CA ALA A 74 -3.74 24.50 -15.86
C ALA A 74 -3.93 23.24 -14.99
N MET A 75 -3.68 23.33 -13.69
CA MET A 75 -3.86 22.22 -12.77
C MET A 75 -5.34 21.81 -12.66
N LEU A 76 -6.26 22.77 -12.51
CA LEU A 76 -7.70 22.51 -12.39
C LEU A 76 -8.24 21.83 -13.65
N LEU A 77 -7.86 22.31 -14.84
CA LEU A 77 -8.21 21.68 -16.11
C LEU A 77 -7.63 20.27 -16.23
N GLY A 78 -6.40 20.06 -15.77
CA GLY A 78 -5.79 18.74 -15.69
C GLY A 78 -6.59 17.76 -14.82
N ILE A 79 -7.02 18.17 -13.63
CA ILE A 79 -7.84 17.35 -12.74
C ILE A 79 -9.21 17.05 -13.37
N ALA A 80 -9.85 18.04 -13.99
CA ALA A 80 -11.13 17.86 -14.65
C ALA A 80 -11.07 16.82 -15.78
N TYR A 81 -9.97 16.79 -16.56
CA TYR A 81 -9.73 15.72 -17.53
C TYR A 81 -9.34 14.38 -16.89
N ASN A 82 -8.65 14.41 -15.75
CA ASN A 82 -8.24 13.18 -15.06
C ASN A 82 -9.45 12.37 -14.55
N GLY A 83 -10.54 13.05 -14.20
CA GLY A 83 -11.81 12.41 -13.87
C GLY A 83 -12.46 11.67 -15.06
N LEU A 84 -12.07 11.98 -16.30
CA LEU A 84 -12.59 11.32 -17.49
C LEU A 84 -11.65 10.17 -17.90
N GLY A 85 -12.09 8.92 -17.68
CA GLY A 85 -11.25 7.71 -17.82
C GLY A 85 -10.45 7.60 -19.13
N PHE A 86 -11.00 8.05 -20.27
CA PHE A 86 -10.32 7.99 -21.57
C PHE A 86 -9.43 9.19 -21.89
N HIS A 87 -9.42 10.25 -21.06
CA HIS A 87 -8.69 11.49 -21.33
C HIS A 87 -7.42 11.65 -20.49
N ARG A 88 -6.94 10.59 -19.84
CA ARG A 88 -5.75 10.61 -18.98
C ARG A 88 -4.52 11.22 -19.66
N VAL A 89 -4.25 10.89 -20.93
CA VAL A 89 -3.11 11.47 -21.69
C VAL A 89 -3.26 12.99 -21.83
N ARG A 90 -4.48 13.48 -22.00
CA ARG A 90 -4.78 14.92 -22.07
C ARG A 90 -4.58 15.58 -20.70
N ALA A 91 -5.00 14.94 -19.62
CA ALA A 91 -4.74 15.40 -18.25
C ALA A 91 -3.24 15.58 -17.97
N LEU A 92 -2.41 14.60 -18.35
CA LEU A 92 -0.95 14.65 -18.18
C LEU A 92 -0.32 15.90 -18.82
N ARG A 93 -0.80 16.33 -19.99
CA ARG A 93 -0.30 17.55 -20.67
C ARG A 93 -0.53 18.81 -19.83
N TYR A 94 -1.68 18.90 -19.17
CA TYR A 94 -2.02 20.04 -18.33
C TYR A 94 -1.25 20.00 -17.00
N PHE A 95 -1.03 18.82 -16.40
CA PHE A 95 -0.15 18.69 -15.24
C PHE A 95 1.29 19.12 -15.54
N VAL A 96 1.85 18.72 -16.69
CA VAL A 96 3.18 19.20 -17.13
C VAL A 96 3.18 20.72 -17.33
N THR A 97 2.11 21.29 -17.85
CA THR A 97 1.96 22.74 -18.02
C THR A 97 1.93 23.45 -16.66
N ALA A 98 1.18 22.91 -15.70
CA ALA A 98 1.11 23.42 -14.33
C ALA A 98 2.49 23.41 -13.65
N VAL A 99 3.25 22.31 -13.75
CA VAL A 99 4.61 22.21 -13.19
C VAL A 99 5.55 23.25 -13.79
N ARG A 100 5.56 23.40 -15.12
CA ARG A 100 6.41 24.40 -15.80
C ARG A 100 6.04 25.82 -15.40
N SER A 101 4.73 26.10 -15.31
CA SER A 101 4.23 27.42 -14.89
C SER A 101 4.58 27.72 -13.43
N ALA A 102 4.41 26.75 -12.52
CA ALA A 102 4.72 26.90 -11.09
C ALA A 102 6.19 27.31 -10.83
N ARG A 103 7.11 26.90 -11.70
CA ARG A 103 8.55 27.22 -11.62
C ARG A 103 8.95 28.53 -12.29
N ALA A 104 8.03 29.23 -12.94
CA ALA A 104 8.35 30.49 -13.62
C ALA A 104 8.77 31.59 -12.62
N PRO A 105 9.77 32.44 -12.93
CA PRO A 105 10.27 33.48 -12.02
C PRO A 105 9.20 34.42 -11.48
N ARG A 106 8.16 34.74 -12.27
CA ARG A 106 7.04 35.58 -11.83
C ARG A 106 6.30 35.01 -10.60
N ASN A 107 6.29 33.68 -10.46
CA ASN A 107 5.62 33.00 -9.34
C ASN A 107 6.49 32.96 -8.08
N ALA A 108 7.70 33.52 -8.10
CA ALA A 108 8.55 33.66 -6.92
C ALA A 108 8.17 34.87 -6.04
N ALA A 109 7.47 35.86 -6.60
CA ALA A 109 7.11 37.12 -5.95
C ALA A 109 5.63 37.21 -5.50
N VAL A 110 4.89 36.10 -5.58
CA VAL A 110 3.47 36.06 -5.16
C VAL A 110 3.31 36.02 -3.64
N SER A 111 2.08 36.29 -3.19
CA SER A 111 1.67 36.23 -1.78
C SER A 111 2.03 34.87 -1.13
N PRO A 112 2.20 34.81 0.20
CA PRO A 112 2.43 33.54 0.89
C PRO A 112 1.36 32.48 0.61
N VAL A 113 0.09 32.91 0.54
CA VAL A 113 -1.06 32.05 0.22
C VAL A 113 -0.96 31.48 -1.19
N ASP A 114 -0.74 32.32 -2.20
CA ASP A 114 -0.63 31.87 -3.59
C ASP A 114 0.60 30.97 -3.78
N ARG A 115 1.70 31.28 -3.09
CA ARG A 115 2.91 30.44 -3.09
C ARG A 115 2.63 29.04 -2.54
N ALA A 116 1.89 28.93 -1.43
CA ALA A 116 1.52 27.64 -0.86
C ALA A 116 0.64 26.82 -1.83
N LEU A 117 -0.36 27.46 -2.45
CA LEU A 117 -1.24 26.82 -3.42
C LEU A 117 -0.50 26.35 -4.68
N ILE A 118 0.38 27.18 -5.23
CA ILE A 118 1.20 26.84 -6.40
C ILE A 118 2.11 25.65 -6.09
N ARG A 119 2.73 25.61 -4.92
CA ARG A 119 3.60 24.49 -4.50
C ARG A 119 2.81 23.22 -4.23
N SER A 120 1.62 23.32 -3.64
CA SER A 120 0.70 22.18 -3.47
C SER A 120 0.24 21.62 -4.82
N ALA A 121 -0.11 22.49 -5.77
CA ALA A 121 -0.45 22.10 -7.13
C ALA A 121 0.74 21.44 -7.86
N GLU A 122 1.95 21.98 -7.70
CA GLU A 122 3.18 21.40 -8.27
C GLU A 122 3.45 19.99 -7.71
N ALA A 123 3.34 19.80 -6.39
CA ALA A 123 3.51 18.50 -5.75
C ALA A 123 2.47 17.48 -6.25
N SER A 124 1.20 17.89 -6.29
CA SER A 124 0.10 17.06 -6.80
C SER A 124 0.28 16.70 -8.27
N ALA A 125 0.74 17.65 -9.10
CA ALA A 125 1.03 17.39 -10.50
C ALA A 125 2.15 16.35 -10.67
N TYR A 126 3.24 16.44 -9.90
CA TYR A 126 4.31 15.44 -9.92
C TYR A 126 3.84 14.03 -9.54
N ARG A 127 2.98 13.94 -8.52
CA ARG A 127 2.31 12.68 -8.15
C ARG A 127 1.48 12.13 -9.31
N LEU A 128 0.60 12.95 -9.89
CA LEU A 128 -0.35 12.53 -10.93
C LEU A 128 0.32 12.17 -12.27
N ILE A 129 1.50 12.72 -12.58
CA ILE A 129 2.30 12.30 -13.74
C ILE A 129 3.17 11.05 -13.48
N GLY A 130 3.05 10.42 -12.29
CA GLY A 130 3.80 9.22 -11.94
C GLY A 130 5.26 9.47 -11.57
N ARG A 131 5.58 10.67 -11.06
CA ARG A 131 6.92 11.05 -10.60
C ARG A 131 6.88 11.52 -9.13
N PRO A 132 6.37 10.71 -8.19
CA PRO A 132 6.12 11.16 -6.83
C PRO A 132 7.40 11.58 -6.08
N GLY A 133 8.57 11.00 -6.37
CA GLY A 133 9.84 11.45 -5.79
C GLY A 133 10.18 12.92 -6.08
N LEU A 134 9.73 13.47 -7.22
CA LEU A 134 9.91 14.89 -7.53
C LEU A 134 8.93 15.79 -6.79
N ALA A 135 7.89 15.22 -6.17
CA ALA A 135 6.91 15.96 -5.38
C ALA A 135 7.43 16.34 -3.99
N VAL A 136 8.48 15.69 -3.47
CA VAL A 136 9.00 15.91 -2.10
C VAL A 136 9.37 17.38 -1.89
N GLY A 137 10.24 17.94 -2.73
CA GLY A 137 10.68 19.33 -2.62
C GLY A 137 9.53 20.35 -2.58
N PRO A 138 8.63 20.39 -3.58
CA PRO A 138 7.49 21.31 -3.55
C PRO A 138 6.50 21.00 -2.43
N ALA A 139 6.29 19.74 -2.04
CA ALA A 139 5.42 19.39 -0.92
C ALA A 139 5.96 19.92 0.41
N THR A 140 7.23 19.67 0.73
CA THR A 140 7.88 20.19 1.94
C THR A 140 7.87 21.73 1.95
N ALA A 141 8.12 22.37 0.79
CA ALA A 141 8.05 23.82 0.69
C ALA A 141 6.63 24.36 0.89
N ALA A 142 5.60 23.65 0.42
CA ALA A 142 4.20 23.99 0.65
C ALA A 142 3.88 23.93 2.15
N VAL A 143 4.19 22.82 2.83
CA VAL A 143 3.98 22.68 4.29
C VAL A 143 4.70 23.79 5.06
N ALA A 144 5.97 24.04 4.75
CA ALA A 144 6.75 25.10 5.40
C ALA A 144 6.18 26.51 5.16
N THR A 145 5.49 26.74 4.04
CA THR A 145 4.80 28.01 3.78
C THR A 145 3.50 28.08 4.57
N LEU A 146 2.69 27.01 4.55
CA LEU A 146 1.44 26.91 5.31
C LEU A 146 1.67 27.10 6.82
N ASP A 147 2.72 26.51 7.37
CA ASP A 147 3.05 26.59 8.79
C ASP A 147 3.43 28.02 9.23
N ARG A 148 3.91 28.85 8.30
CA ARG A 148 4.30 30.26 8.55
C ARG A 148 3.22 31.28 8.22
N LEU A 149 2.04 30.85 7.74
CA LEU A 149 0.94 31.77 7.48
C LEU A 149 0.48 32.45 8.77
N SER A 150 0.22 33.76 8.67
CA SER A 150 -0.41 34.52 9.74
C SER A 150 -1.85 34.04 9.99
N ASP A 151 -2.44 34.39 11.14
CA ASP A 151 -3.84 34.05 11.42
C ASP A 151 -4.79 34.68 10.39
N ASP A 152 -4.50 35.90 9.92
CA ASP A 152 -5.27 36.58 8.86
C ASP A 152 -5.17 35.83 7.53
N ASP A 153 -3.98 35.34 7.15
CA ASP A 153 -3.79 34.54 5.94
C ASP A 153 -4.51 33.19 6.05
N ARG A 154 -4.53 32.58 7.25
CA ARG A 154 -5.24 31.32 7.50
C ARG A 154 -6.75 31.50 7.39
N GLN A 155 -7.30 32.60 7.88
CA GLN A 155 -8.72 32.92 7.76
C GLN A 155 -9.17 33.09 6.30
N GLN A 156 -8.26 33.51 5.41
CA GLN A 156 -8.53 33.58 3.97
C GLN A 156 -8.55 32.20 3.29
N LEU A 157 -8.06 31.14 3.95
CA LEU A 157 -7.99 29.78 3.42
C LEU A 157 -9.02 28.86 4.08
N THR A 158 -10.29 28.99 3.71
CA THR A 158 -11.37 28.12 4.20
C THR A 158 -11.12 26.63 3.95
N GLU A 159 -10.34 26.31 2.91
CA GLU A 159 -10.02 24.93 2.49
C GLU A 159 -8.63 24.47 2.96
N LEU A 160 -8.03 25.15 3.94
CA LEU A 160 -6.71 24.82 4.49
C LEU A 160 -6.53 23.33 4.84
N PRO A 161 -7.49 22.66 5.52
CA PRO A 161 -7.40 21.21 5.78
C PRO A 161 -7.23 20.37 4.51
N ARG A 162 -7.89 20.74 3.41
CA ARG A 162 -7.78 19.99 2.14
C ARG A 162 -6.45 20.23 1.47
N ILE A 163 -5.87 21.42 1.58
CA ILE A 163 -4.53 21.70 1.04
C ILE A 163 -3.51 20.81 1.75
N TYR A 164 -3.54 20.75 3.09
CA TYR A 164 -2.71 19.81 3.86
C TYR A 164 -2.92 18.37 3.38
N SER A 165 -4.16 17.93 3.14
CA SER A 165 -4.44 16.58 2.65
C SER A 165 -3.78 16.28 1.30
N GLN A 166 -3.84 17.20 0.32
CA GLN A 166 -3.26 16.97 -1.00
C GLN A 166 -1.72 16.96 -0.97
N VAL A 167 -1.13 17.78 -0.12
CA VAL A 167 0.32 17.77 0.12
C VAL A 167 0.76 16.49 0.82
N GLY A 168 0.02 16.07 1.86
CA GLY A 168 0.26 14.82 2.58
C GLY A 168 0.18 13.59 1.67
N VAL A 169 -0.83 13.51 0.79
CA VAL A 169 -0.94 12.40 -0.18
C VAL A 169 0.26 12.39 -1.14
N SER A 170 0.76 13.57 -1.53
CA SER A 170 1.96 13.68 -2.37
C SER A 170 3.22 13.18 -1.66
N LEU A 171 3.39 13.48 -0.37
CA LEU A 171 4.49 12.95 0.46
C LEU A 171 4.37 11.43 0.68
N TYR A 172 3.17 10.93 0.94
CA TYR A 172 2.91 9.51 1.15
C TYR A 172 3.34 8.69 -0.08
N TYR A 173 2.90 9.07 -1.27
CA TYR A 173 3.29 8.38 -2.51
C TYR A 173 4.76 8.58 -2.90
N ALA A 174 5.42 9.58 -2.33
CA ALA A 174 6.86 9.77 -2.47
C ALA A 174 7.68 8.92 -1.47
N GLY A 175 7.03 8.12 -0.62
CA GLY A 175 7.66 7.30 0.40
C GLY A 175 8.04 8.08 1.67
N GLN A 176 7.64 9.34 1.81
CA GLN A 176 7.89 10.17 3.01
C GLN A 176 6.76 9.99 4.02
N VAL A 177 6.54 8.76 4.50
CA VAL A 177 5.35 8.37 5.27
C VAL A 177 5.23 9.16 6.58
N GLU A 178 6.31 9.31 7.35
CA GLU A 178 6.29 10.07 8.61
C GLU A 178 5.91 11.55 8.39
N GLN A 179 6.53 12.21 7.41
CA GLN A 179 6.18 13.59 7.06
C GLN A 179 4.75 13.72 6.55
N ALA A 180 4.27 12.71 5.81
CA ALA A 180 2.89 12.67 5.34
C ALA A 180 1.90 12.61 6.52
N MET A 181 2.15 11.73 7.50
CA MET A 181 1.33 11.62 8.71
C MET A 181 1.31 12.91 9.51
N GLU A 182 2.47 13.55 9.73
CA GLU A 182 2.53 14.86 10.38
C GLU A 182 1.69 15.91 9.63
N THR A 183 1.78 15.91 8.30
CA THR A 183 1.03 16.82 7.43
C THR A 183 -0.49 16.58 7.53
N PHE A 184 -0.92 15.31 7.57
CA PHE A 184 -2.33 14.98 7.78
C PHE A 184 -2.81 15.41 9.17
N SER A 185 -2.02 15.18 10.22
CA SER A 185 -2.34 15.63 11.58
C SER A 185 -2.53 17.16 11.66
N LYS A 186 -1.67 17.93 10.97
CA LYS A 186 -1.84 19.40 10.84
C LYS A 186 -3.15 19.75 10.14
N GLY A 187 -3.48 19.08 9.04
CA GLY A 187 -4.73 19.27 8.32
C GLY A 187 -5.96 18.94 9.15
N LEU A 188 -5.92 17.86 9.93
CA LEU A 188 -6.99 17.46 10.83
C LEU A 188 -7.15 18.45 12.00
N ALA A 189 -6.04 18.91 12.60
CA ALA A 189 -6.06 19.91 13.66
C ALA A 189 -6.61 21.27 13.20
N ALA A 190 -6.39 21.65 11.94
CA ALA A 190 -6.95 22.86 11.34
C ALA A 190 -8.44 22.73 10.94
N SER A 191 -9.05 21.55 11.14
CA SER A 191 -10.42 21.30 10.69
C SER A 191 -11.46 21.77 11.71
N PRO A 192 -12.53 22.47 11.27
CA PRO A 192 -13.68 22.76 12.12
C PRO A 192 -14.30 21.50 12.74
N THR A 193 -14.90 21.64 13.91
CA THR A 193 -15.60 20.56 14.64
C THR A 193 -17.08 20.44 14.28
N THR A 194 -17.58 21.30 13.37
CA THR A 194 -18.96 21.30 12.89
C THR A 194 -19.09 20.62 11.53
N ALA A 195 -20.22 19.94 11.30
CA ALA A 195 -20.48 19.25 10.05
C ALA A 195 -20.97 20.22 8.97
N PRO A 196 -20.60 20.02 7.68
CA PRO A 196 -19.59 19.09 7.18
C PRO A 196 -18.17 19.67 7.28
N SER A 197 -17.26 18.95 7.94
CA SER A 197 -15.88 19.42 8.10
C SER A 197 -14.99 18.97 6.92
N PRO A 198 -14.13 19.86 6.36
CA PRO A 198 -13.29 19.56 5.19
C PRO A 198 -12.10 18.62 5.50
N GLY A 199 -11.87 18.32 6.78
CA GLY A 199 -10.74 17.53 7.27
C GLY A 199 -10.75 16.04 6.99
N PHE A 200 -11.85 15.48 6.47
CA PHE A 200 -12.06 14.03 6.43
C PHE A 200 -10.96 13.26 5.69
N SER A 201 -10.41 13.83 4.60
CA SER A 201 -9.34 13.16 3.86
C SER A 201 -8.06 12.97 4.69
N ASN A 202 -7.77 13.88 5.62
CA ASN A 202 -6.62 13.75 6.52
C ASN A 202 -6.84 12.60 7.50
N LEU A 203 -8.02 12.55 8.12
CA LEU A 203 -8.43 11.50 9.04
C LEU A 203 -8.43 10.12 8.35
N ALA A 204 -9.00 10.04 7.15
CA ALA A 204 -9.04 8.80 6.37
C ALA A 204 -7.65 8.29 6.04
N MET A 205 -6.73 9.15 5.59
CA MET A 205 -5.34 8.77 5.31
C MET A 205 -4.61 8.29 6.56
N LEU A 206 -4.75 8.98 7.70
CA LEU A 206 -4.17 8.55 8.98
C LEU A 206 -4.67 7.15 9.39
N ALA A 207 -5.99 6.94 9.35
CA ALA A 207 -6.61 5.66 9.68
C ALA A 207 -6.04 4.51 8.83
N GLY A 208 -6.00 4.70 7.50
CA GLY A 208 -5.49 3.68 6.60
C GLY A 208 -4.00 3.44 6.74
N ILE A 209 -3.18 4.49 6.90
CA ILE A 209 -1.73 4.34 7.08
C ILE A 209 -1.42 3.54 8.36
N HIS A 210 -2.06 3.86 9.48
CA HIS A 210 -1.91 3.08 10.72
C HIS A 210 -2.31 1.61 10.51
N ALA A 211 -3.42 1.34 9.81
CA ALA A 211 -3.86 -0.02 9.51
C ALA A 211 -2.83 -0.80 8.66
N PHE A 212 -2.29 -0.17 7.62
CA PHE A 212 -1.25 -0.76 6.77
C PHE A 212 0.06 -0.99 7.53
N GLN A 213 0.46 -0.06 8.40
CA GLN A 213 1.67 -0.19 9.23
C GLN A 213 1.53 -1.17 10.39
N GLY A 214 0.30 -1.63 10.70
CA GLY A 214 0.02 -2.60 11.77
C GLY A 214 -0.27 -1.98 13.14
N ASP A 215 -0.44 -0.65 13.21
CA ASP A 215 -0.80 0.07 14.44
C ASP A 215 -2.33 0.08 14.61
N LEU A 216 -2.92 -1.10 14.81
CA LEU A 216 -4.38 -1.26 14.79
C LEU A 216 -5.14 -0.47 15.87
N PRO A 217 -4.62 -0.27 17.10
CA PRO A 217 -5.28 0.59 18.09
C PRO A 217 -5.45 2.03 17.58
N GLU A 218 -4.42 2.60 16.96
CA GLU A 218 -4.49 3.93 16.36
C GLU A 218 -5.44 3.94 15.16
N ALA A 219 -5.36 2.95 14.27
CA ALA A 219 -6.27 2.83 13.14
C ALA A 219 -7.74 2.80 13.60
N ARG A 220 -8.04 2.03 14.66
CA ARG A 220 -9.39 1.94 15.24
C ARG A 220 -9.84 3.26 15.83
N ALA A 221 -9.00 3.96 16.59
CA ALA A 221 -9.34 5.26 17.15
C ALA A 221 -9.73 6.27 16.04
N HIS A 222 -8.97 6.30 14.94
CA HIS A 222 -9.26 7.17 13.80
C HIS A 222 -10.54 6.73 13.05
N VAL A 223 -10.76 5.42 12.89
CA VAL A 223 -11.99 4.86 12.31
C VAL A 223 -13.22 5.21 13.13
N GLU A 224 -13.15 5.09 14.46
CA GLU A 224 -14.25 5.47 15.35
C GLU A 224 -14.58 6.96 15.25
N TYR A 225 -13.57 7.82 15.16
CA TYR A 225 -13.80 9.24 14.91
C TYR A 225 -14.34 9.52 13.50
N ALA A 226 -13.99 8.71 12.49
CA ALA A 226 -14.53 8.83 11.14
C ALA A 226 -16.02 8.42 11.06
N ARG A 227 -16.46 7.49 11.92
CA ARG A 227 -17.86 7.07 12.06
C ARG A 227 -18.72 8.11 12.78
N THR A 228 -18.19 8.66 13.89
CA THR A 228 -18.97 9.48 14.84
C THR A 228 -18.80 10.99 14.67
N GLY A 229 -17.73 11.42 14.00
CA GLY A 229 -17.38 12.83 13.85
C GLY A 229 -18.23 13.60 12.83
N PRO A 230 -17.90 14.89 12.60
CA PRO A 230 -18.68 15.83 11.80
C PRO A 230 -18.52 15.62 10.28
N TRP A 231 -18.77 14.40 9.81
CA TRP A 231 -18.55 13.96 8.43
C TRP A 231 -19.82 13.39 7.81
N THR A 232 -19.98 13.63 6.52
CA THR A 232 -21.13 13.12 5.74
C THR A 232 -20.87 11.70 5.22
N ASP A 233 -21.94 10.96 4.92
CA ASP A 233 -21.84 9.64 4.28
C ASP A 233 -21.19 9.69 2.90
N ARG A 234 -21.36 10.81 2.18
CA ARG A 234 -20.67 11.04 0.92
C ARG A 234 -19.17 11.09 1.12
N GLN A 235 -18.66 11.76 2.16
CA GLN A 235 -17.22 11.80 2.44
C GLN A 235 -16.68 10.39 2.74
N ARG A 236 -17.43 9.56 3.48
CA ARG A 236 -17.07 8.16 3.81
C ARG A 236 -17.03 7.20 2.61
N ARG A 237 -17.80 7.47 1.54
CA ARG A 237 -17.88 6.58 0.36
C ARG A 237 -17.08 7.10 -0.84
N THR A 238 -16.81 8.39 -0.90
CA THR A 238 -16.12 9.02 -2.04
C THR A 238 -14.60 9.05 -1.87
N TYR A 239 -13.88 9.71 -2.79
CA TYR A 239 -12.43 9.48 -3.01
C TYR A 239 -11.63 9.76 -1.74
N ILE A 240 -12.02 10.81 -1.02
CA ILE A 240 -11.42 11.24 0.24
C ILE A 240 -11.63 10.26 1.40
N GLY A 241 -12.57 9.31 1.28
CA GLY A 241 -12.86 8.27 2.27
C GLY A 241 -12.25 6.91 1.95
N THR A 242 -11.50 6.79 0.86
CA THR A 242 -10.89 5.52 0.43
C THR A 242 -10.08 4.88 1.54
N PHE A 243 -9.10 5.59 2.11
CA PHE A 243 -8.23 5.02 3.16
C PHE A 243 -8.99 4.71 4.46
N TYR A 244 -10.11 5.38 4.74
CA TYR A 244 -11.00 5.01 5.84
C TYR A 244 -11.65 3.65 5.59
N ARG A 245 -12.18 3.40 4.38
CA ARG A 245 -12.74 2.09 4.01
C ARG A 245 -11.70 0.98 3.97
N LEU A 246 -10.48 1.29 3.53
CA LEU A 246 -9.38 0.34 3.58
C LEU A 246 -8.97 0.03 5.03
N ALA A 247 -8.97 1.02 5.94
CA ALA A 247 -8.72 0.80 7.37
C ALA A 247 -9.76 -0.12 8.00
N GLU A 248 -11.05 0.15 7.75
CA GLU A 248 -12.17 -0.68 8.19
C GLU A 248 -12.03 -2.13 7.72
N ALA A 249 -11.71 -2.32 6.43
CA ALA A 249 -11.48 -3.64 5.87
C ALA A 249 -10.27 -4.33 6.51
N MET A 250 -9.14 -3.63 6.67
CA MET A 250 -7.95 -4.20 7.32
C MET A 250 -8.23 -4.60 8.77
N LEU A 251 -8.96 -3.78 9.54
CA LEU A 251 -9.37 -4.12 10.91
C LEU A 251 -10.24 -5.38 10.95
N ALA A 252 -11.16 -5.56 9.99
CA ALA A 252 -11.96 -6.77 9.87
C ALA A 252 -11.11 -8.00 9.49
N LEU A 253 -10.14 -7.85 8.59
CA LEU A 253 -9.24 -8.94 8.18
C LEU A 253 -8.33 -9.42 9.32
N GLU A 254 -7.93 -8.54 10.23
CA GLU A 254 -7.21 -8.93 11.45
C GLU A 254 -8.09 -9.76 12.41
N GLN A 255 -9.41 -9.67 12.27
CA GLN A 255 -10.36 -10.55 12.99
C GLN A 255 -10.78 -11.77 12.16
N MET A 256 -10.12 -12.03 11.03
CA MET A 256 -10.47 -13.08 10.07
C MET A 256 -11.87 -12.94 9.46
N ASP A 257 -12.42 -11.73 9.44
CA ASP A 257 -13.76 -11.41 8.91
C ASP A 257 -13.65 -10.84 7.48
N ALA A 258 -13.60 -11.74 6.51
CA ALA A 258 -13.57 -11.37 5.09
C ALA A 258 -14.91 -10.78 4.61
N ASP A 259 -16.03 -11.10 5.25
CA ASP A 259 -17.36 -10.62 4.85
C ASP A 259 -17.49 -9.12 5.12
N THR A 260 -17.18 -8.69 6.35
CA THR A 260 -17.17 -7.27 6.72
C THR A 260 -16.15 -6.50 5.88
N ALA A 261 -14.96 -7.08 5.62
CA ALA A 261 -13.98 -6.45 4.75
C ALA A 261 -14.52 -6.21 3.33
N ARG A 262 -15.22 -7.19 2.74
CA ARG A 262 -15.85 -7.06 1.42
C ARG A 262 -16.95 -6.00 1.40
N VAL A 263 -17.75 -5.89 2.46
CA VAL A 263 -18.77 -4.83 2.59
C VAL A 263 -18.12 -3.45 2.53
N HIS A 264 -17.00 -3.23 3.23
CA HIS A 264 -16.31 -1.95 3.20
C HIS A 264 -15.66 -1.64 1.86
N LEU A 265 -15.06 -2.63 1.19
CA LEU A 265 -14.52 -2.49 -0.16
C LEU A 265 -15.62 -2.16 -1.19
N ALA A 266 -16.78 -2.82 -1.10
CA ALA A 266 -17.92 -2.58 -1.99
C ALA A 266 -18.59 -1.21 -1.77
N ALA A 267 -18.45 -0.62 -0.57
CA ALA A 267 -19.00 0.69 -0.25
C ALA A 267 -18.21 1.88 -0.85
N MET A 268 -17.07 1.62 -1.50
CA MET A 268 -16.26 2.65 -2.16
C MET A 268 -16.87 3.04 -3.53
N GLU A 269 -17.23 4.30 -3.70
CA GLU A 269 -17.84 4.84 -4.91
C GLU A 269 -16.80 5.50 -5.83
N HIS A 270 -15.88 4.72 -6.41
CA HIS A 270 -14.84 5.18 -7.36
C HIS A 270 -14.70 4.30 -8.58
N ASP A 271 -14.30 4.91 -9.70
CA ASP A 271 -13.83 4.15 -10.85
C ASP A 271 -12.38 3.68 -10.59
N ARG A 272 -12.22 2.34 -10.56
CA ARG A 272 -10.93 1.65 -10.47
C ARG A 272 -9.92 2.14 -11.55
N ARG A 273 -10.40 2.69 -12.67
CA ARG A 273 -9.57 3.23 -13.77
C ARG A 273 -8.93 4.59 -13.47
N THR A 274 -9.53 5.39 -12.59
CA THR A 274 -9.11 6.77 -12.37
C THR A 274 -8.57 7.03 -10.97
N ILE A 275 -8.96 6.24 -9.98
CA ILE A 275 -8.45 6.40 -8.60
C ILE A 275 -6.95 6.12 -8.51
N GLU A 276 -6.23 6.94 -7.76
CA GLU A 276 -4.79 6.77 -7.53
C GLU A 276 -4.45 5.79 -6.40
N HIS A 277 -5.39 5.58 -5.48
CA HIS A 277 -5.32 4.62 -4.36
C HIS A 277 -5.53 3.16 -4.77
N TRP A 278 -5.55 2.87 -6.07
CA TRP A 278 -5.91 1.55 -6.60
C TRP A 278 -4.97 0.43 -6.14
N VAL A 279 -3.68 0.69 -5.92
CA VAL A 279 -2.74 -0.33 -5.44
C VAL A 279 -3.10 -0.79 -4.03
N ALA A 280 -3.40 0.16 -3.13
CA ALA A 280 -3.83 -0.13 -1.77
C ALA A 280 -5.18 -0.87 -1.78
N GLY A 281 -6.12 -0.47 -2.64
CA GLY A 281 -7.38 -1.19 -2.84
C GLY A 281 -7.17 -2.64 -3.30
N ALA A 282 -6.31 -2.85 -4.31
CA ALA A 282 -6.01 -4.17 -4.85
C ALA A 282 -5.34 -5.09 -3.82
N GLN A 283 -4.50 -4.56 -2.92
CA GLN A 283 -3.91 -5.33 -1.83
C GLN A 283 -4.97 -5.83 -0.85
N VAL A 284 -5.84 -4.93 -0.38
CA VAL A 284 -6.85 -5.28 0.62
C VAL A 284 -7.90 -6.21 0.01
N GLU A 285 -8.26 -6.05 -1.27
CA GLU A 285 -9.12 -6.98 -2.00
C GLU A 285 -8.46 -8.37 -2.12
N ALA A 286 -7.16 -8.44 -2.45
CA ALA A 286 -6.42 -9.69 -2.50
C ALA A 286 -6.28 -10.37 -1.13
N LEU A 287 -6.07 -9.61 -0.06
CA LEU A 287 -6.03 -10.13 1.31
C LEU A 287 -7.42 -10.61 1.76
N ALA A 288 -8.50 -9.90 1.41
CA ALA A 288 -9.86 -10.34 1.72
C ALA A 288 -10.21 -11.66 1.04
N LEU A 289 -9.86 -11.81 -0.24
CA LEU A 289 -10.02 -13.06 -0.97
C LEU A 289 -9.13 -14.17 -0.41
N LEU A 290 -7.91 -13.86 0.03
CA LEU A 290 -7.04 -14.83 0.68
C LEU A 290 -7.64 -15.33 2.00
N VAL A 291 -8.11 -14.42 2.87
CA VAL A 291 -8.80 -14.78 4.12
C VAL A 291 -10.05 -15.61 3.81
N ASP A 292 -10.80 -15.30 2.75
CA ASP A 292 -11.95 -16.09 2.28
C ASP A 292 -11.58 -17.44 1.61
N GLY A 293 -10.29 -17.80 1.55
CA GLY A 293 -9.82 -19.07 0.98
C GLY A 293 -9.85 -19.11 -0.55
N LYS A 294 -9.79 -17.96 -1.22
CA LYS A 294 -9.87 -17.80 -2.69
C LYS A 294 -8.62 -17.15 -3.30
N PRO A 295 -7.41 -17.70 -3.07
CA PRO A 295 -6.17 -17.10 -3.57
C PRO A 295 -6.07 -17.06 -5.11
N GLY A 296 -6.75 -17.97 -5.81
CA GLY A 296 -6.84 -17.95 -7.28
C GLY A 296 -7.63 -16.76 -7.81
N GLU A 297 -8.76 -16.43 -7.18
CA GLU A 297 -9.54 -15.22 -7.51
C GLU A 297 -8.75 -13.95 -7.18
N ALA A 298 -8.02 -13.95 -6.05
CA ALA A 298 -7.15 -12.85 -5.67
C ALA A 298 -6.08 -12.57 -6.74
N LEU A 299 -5.42 -13.61 -7.24
CA LEU A 299 -4.40 -13.48 -8.29
C LEU A 299 -5.00 -12.95 -9.61
N ALA A 300 -6.15 -13.50 -10.03
CA ALA A 300 -6.85 -13.02 -11.21
C ALA A 300 -7.27 -11.54 -11.09
N GLY A 301 -7.75 -11.14 -9.91
CA GLY A 301 -8.09 -9.76 -9.58
C GLY A 301 -6.88 -8.81 -9.69
N LEU A 302 -5.73 -9.19 -9.11
CA LEU A 302 -4.49 -8.42 -9.20
C LEU A 302 -4.07 -8.18 -10.66
N GLU A 303 -4.15 -9.20 -11.52
CA GLU A 303 -3.81 -9.05 -12.95
C GLU A 303 -4.83 -8.24 -13.73
N ALA A 304 -6.11 -8.34 -13.41
CA ALA A 304 -7.15 -7.50 -14.00
C ALA A 304 -6.90 -6.01 -13.69
N TYR A 305 -6.59 -5.67 -12.42
CA TYR A 305 -6.22 -4.30 -12.04
C TYR A 305 -4.96 -3.82 -12.77
N ALA A 306 -3.90 -4.64 -12.77
CA ALA A 306 -2.64 -4.29 -13.42
C ALA A 306 -2.83 -4.03 -14.93
N SER A 307 -3.60 -4.89 -15.60
CA SER A 307 -3.95 -4.75 -17.02
C SER A 307 -4.69 -3.45 -17.29
N MET A 308 -5.64 -3.09 -16.43
CA MET A 308 -6.44 -1.88 -16.57
C MET A 308 -5.62 -0.59 -16.39
N ARG A 309 -4.54 -0.63 -15.60
CA ARG A 309 -3.65 0.52 -15.35
C ARG A 309 -2.45 0.60 -16.29
N ALA A 310 -2.22 -0.44 -17.10
CA ALA A 310 -1.25 -0.51 -18.18
C ALA A 310 0.16 0.01 -17.80
N GLY A 311 0.56 1.18 -18.30
CA GLY A 311 1.91 1.73 -18.10
C GLY A 311 2.27 1.99 -16.64
N GLU A 312 1.29 2.37 -15.82
CA GLU A 312 1.51 2.66 -14.40
C GLU A 312 1.80 1.38 -13.60
N ALA A 313 1.10 0.30 -13.92
CA ALA A 313 1.32 -1.01 -13.29
C ALA A 313 2.71 -1.59 -13.57
N ARG A 314 3.39 -1.11 -14.63
CA ARG A 314 4.76 -1.50 -14.97
C ARG A 314 5.84 -0.71 -14.23
N SER A 315 5.48 0.33 -13.48
CA SER A 315 6.47 1.08 -12.70
C SER A 315 7.12 0.19 -11.63
N PRO A 316 8.43 0.32 -11.34
CA PRO A 316 9.10 -0.56 -10.39
C PRO A 316 8.46 -0.61 -9.00
N ALA A 317 8.02 0.54 -8.47
CA ALA A 317 7.34 0.63 -7.19
C ALA A 317 6.04 -0.19 -7.16
N VAL A 318 5.18 -0.01 -8.18
CA VAL A 318 3.91 -0.75 -8.26
C VAL A 318 4.13 -2.23 -8.51
N ARG A 319 5.10 -2.61 -9.36
CA ARG A 319 5.44 -4.02 -9.59
C ARG A 319 5.88 -4.71 -8.30
N SER A 320 6.72 -4.04 -7.51
CA SER A 320 7.18 -4.55 -6.22
C SER A 320 6.02 -4.75 -5.27
N GLU A 321 5.14 -3.76 -5.20
CA GLU A 321 3.99 -3.78 -4.32
C GLU A 321 3.01 -4.92 -4.64
N LEU A 322 2.63 -5.06 -5.92
CA LEU A 322 1.78 -6.15 -6.37
C LEU A 322 2.50 -7.51 -6.32
N GLY A 323 3.81 -7.52 -6.57
CA GLY A 323 4.64 -8.73 -6.52
C GLY A 323 4.59 -9.43 -5.17
N ARG A 324 4.61 -8.67 -4.06
CA ARG A 324 4.46 -9.25 -2.71
C ARG A 324 3.11 -9.94 -2.53
N MET A 325 2.03 -9.33 -2.99
CA MET A 325 0.70 -9.94 -2.92
C MET A 325 0.61 -11.17 -3.83
N ARG A 326 1.14 -11.12 -5.05
CA ARG A 326 1.18 -12.27 -5.95
C ARG A 326 1.96 -13.44 -5.35
N ALA A 327 3.14 -13.18 -4.78
CA ALA A 327 3.95 -14.20 -4.13
C ALA A 327 3.20 -14.84 -2.96
N LEU A 328 2.49 -14.04 -2.17
CA LEU A 328 1.66 -14.55 -1.09
C LEU A 328 0.51 -15.43 -1.61
N GLN A 329 -0.18 -15.03 -2.68
CA GLN A 329 -1.23 -15.87 -3.29
C GLN A 329 -0.66 -17.17 -3.86
N GLN A 330 0.54 -17.13 -4.45
CA GLN A 330 1.21 -18.35 -4.93
C GLN A 330 1.57 -19.30 -3.78
N LEU A 331 2.02 -18.78 -2.64
CA LEU A 331 2.22 -19.62 -1.45
C LEU A 331 0.92 -20.26 -0.98
N ALA A 332 -0.18 -19.50 -0.92
CA ALA A 332 -1.49 -20.02 -0.55
C ALA A 332 -2.03 -21.08 -1.54
N LEU A 333 -1.63 -20.99 -2.81
CA LEU A 333 -1.92 -22.00 -3.85
C LEU A 333 -0.98 -23.22 -3.79
N GLY A 334 -0.01 -23.26 -2.88
CA GLY A 334 0.97 -24.35 -2.78
C GLY A 334 2.12 -24.27 -3.81
N ASN A 335 2.39 -23.09 -4.38
CA ASN A 335 3.40 -22.86 -5.41
C ASN A 335 4.60 -22.03 -4.91
N PRO A 336 5.44 -22.55 -4.00
CA PRO A 336 6.55 -21.79 -3.41
C PRO A 336 7.63 -21.39 -4.42
N ASP A 337 7.87 -22.18 -5.47
CA ASP A 337 8.85 -21.84 -6.52
C ASP A 337 8.39 -20.65 -7.36
N ALA A 338 7.09 -20.60 -7.70
CA ALA A 338 6.51 -19.45 -8.39
C ALA A 338 6.56 -18.20 -7.49
N ALA A 339 6.28 -18.36 -6.19
CA ALA A 339 6.42 -17.28 -5.22
C ALA A 339 7.86 -16.74 -5.16
N TRP A 340 8.86 -17.63 -5.11
CA TRP A 340 10.28 -17.25 -5.14
C TRP A 340 10.63 -16.42 -6.37
N VAL A 341 10.27 -16.90 -7.57
CA VAL A 341 10.54 -16.20 -8.84
C VAL A 341 9.92 -14.80 -8.84
N ILE A 342 8.69 -14.66 -8.34
CA ILE A 342 8.01 -13.36 -8.25
C ILE A 342 8.74 -12.44 -7.28
N VAL A 343 9.15 -12.94 -6.11
CA VAL A 343 9.90 -12.15 -5.12
C VAL A 343 11.21 -11.66 -5.73
N GLU A 344 11.99 -12.52 -6.36
CA GLU A 344 13.28 -12.15 -6.96
C GLU A 344 13.14 -11.13 -8.10
N ARG A 345 12.14 -11.32 -8.97
CA ARG A 345 11.99 -10.52 -10.18
C ARG A 345 11.31 -9.18 -9.93
N ASP A 346 10.25 -9.18 -9.12
CA ASP A 346 9.31 -8.07 -9.07
C ASP A 346 9.52 -7.15 -7.86
N THR A 347 10.09 -7.65 -6.75
CA THR A 347 10.26 -6.86 -5.52
C THR A 347 11.55 -6.04 -5.48
N VAL A 348 11.50 -4.90 -4.79
CA VAL A 348 12.66 -4.02 -4.58
C VAL A 348 13.39 -4.43 -3.29
N ALA A 349 14.73 -4.31 -3.29
CA ALA A 349 15.56 -4.59 -2.14
C ALA A 349 15.14 -3.79 -0.90
N GLY A 350 14.96 -4.49 0.23
CA GLY A 350 14.51 -3.91 1.49
C GLY A 350 13.94 -4.97 2.43
N ALA A 351 13.42 -4.53 3.58
CA ALA A 351 12.87 -5.41 4.61
C ALA A 351 11.75 -6.32 4.07
N ASP A 352 10.84 -5.78 3.27
CA ASP A 352 9.72 -6.55 2.72
C ASP A 352 10.17 -7.69 1.79
N GLN A 353 11.22 -7.48 0.99
CA GLN A 353 11.79 -8.54 0.15
C GLN A 353 12.38 -9.66 1.02
N HIS A 354 13.14 -9.30 2.05
CA HIS A 354 13.71 -10.28 2.99
C HIS A 354 12.61 -11.05 3.74
N ILE A 355 11.55 -10.39 4.20
CA ILE A 355 10.40 -11.05 4.85
C ILE A 355 9.69 -11.99 3.87
N ALA A 356 9.47 -11.56 2.62
CA ALA A 356 8.85 -12.41 1.61
C ALA A 356 9.70 -13.66 1.28
N ARG A 357 11.02 -13.51 1.14
CA ARG A 357 11.96 -14.64 0.98
C ARG A 357 11.95 -15.57 2.17
N ALA A 358 11.96 -15.02 3.39
CA ALA A 358 11.86 -15.81 4.61
C ALA A 358 10.57 -16.63 4.63
N ARG A 359 9.42 -16.04 4.25
CA ARG A 359 8.14 -16.76 4.17
C ARG A 359 8.17 -17.92 3.17
N VAL A 360 8.79 -17.72 2.00
CA VAL A 360 9.03 -18.79 1.02
C VAL A 360 9.92 -19.89 1.63
N HIS A 361 11.02 -19.52 2.29
CA HIS A 361 11.92 -20.49 2.92
C HIS A 361 11.27 -21.27 4.06
N VAL A 362 10.44 -20.62 4.90
CA VAL A 362 9.65 -21.30 5.94
C VAL A 362 8.70 -22.32 5.31
N SER A 363 8.00 -21.92 4.25
CA SER A 363 7.11 -22.80 3.48
C SER A 363 7.88 -23.95 2.82
N LEU A 364 9.18 -23.79 2.52
CA LEU A 364 10.04 -24.84 1.96
C LEU A 364 10.84 -25.62 3.01
N GLY A 365 10.60 -25.43 4.31
CA GLY A 365 11.36 -26.12 5.36
C GLY A 365 12.82 -25.66 5.50
N ARG A 366 13.24 -24.62 4.78
CA ARG A 366 14.63 -24.11 4.71
C ARG A 366 14.94 -23.17 5.87
N ASN A 367 14.96 -23.73 7.07
CA ASN A 367 15.09 -23.00 8.35
C ASN A 367 16.33 -22.07 8.40
N GLY A 368 17.50 -22.52 7.91
CA GLY A 368 18.73 -21.72 7.93
C GLY A 368 18.66 -20.48 7.04
N SER A 369 18.16 -20.65 5.81
CA SER A 369 17.94 -19.55 4.86
C SER A 369 16.90 -18.57 5.39
N ALA A 370 15.78 -19.06 5.96
CA ALA A 370 14.77 -18.21 6.58
C ALA A 370 15.36 -17.30 7.67
N LEU A 371 16.13 -17.85 8.61
CA LEU A 371 16.78 -17.05 9.67
C LEU A 371 17.80 -16.05 9.12
N THR A 372 18.45 -16.38 7.99
CA THR A 372 19.40 -15.47 7.34
C THR A 372 18.69 -14.26 6.77
N GLU A 373 17.58 -14.48 6.06
CA GLU A 373 16.75 -13.42 5.50
C GLU A 373 16.12 -12.55 6.61
N LEU A 374 15.60 -13.16 7.69
CA LEU A 374 15.02 -12.42 8.82
C LEU A 374 16.03 -11.50 9.52
N ARG A 375 17.29 -11.94 9.67
CA ARG A 375 18.38 -11.08 10.19
C ARG A 375 18.72 -9.93 9.25
N ALA A 376 18.55 -10.11 7.94
CA ALA A 376 18.77 -9.04 6.96
C ALA A 376 17.61 -8.02 6.98
N ALA A 377 16.37 -8.46 7.25
CA ALA A 377 15.20 -7.59 7.33
C ALA A 377 15.30 -6.53 8.44
N VAL A 378 15.83 -6.90 9.62
CA VAL A 378 15.90 -6.03 10.81
C VAL A 378 17.06 -5.00 10.81
N ARG A 379 17.74 -4.80 9.67
CA ARG A 379 18.86 -3.84 9.56
C ARG A 379 18.42 -2.37 9.48
N GLY A 380 17.14 -2.10 9.27
CA GLY A 380 16.56 -0.77 9.20
C GLY A 380 15.28 -0.65 10.02
N PRO A 381 14.66 0.54 10.08
CA PRO A 381 13.39 0.74 10.77
C PRO A 381 12.32 -0.14 10.12
N LEU A 382 11.53 -0.81 10.95
CA LEU A 382 10.39 -1.65 10.54
C LEU A 382 9.10 -1.05 11.06
N THR A 383 8.04 -1.20 10.27
CA THR A 383 6.67 -0.99 10.74
C THR A 383 6.26 -2.07 11.75
N ALA A 384 5.19 -1.84 12.51
CA ALA A 384 4.65 -2.83 13.43
C ALA A 384 4.25 -4.14 12.70
N ARG A 385 3.74 -4.03 11.47
CA ARG A 385 3.36 -5.17 10.61
C ARG A 385 4.56 -5.98 10.15
N GLN A 386 5.60 -5.33 9.66
CA GLN A 386 6.84 -6.00 9.28
C GLN A 386 7.51 -6.68 10.49
N THR A 387 7.46 -6.02 11.65
CA THR A 387 8.01 -6.59 12.89
C THR A 387 7.23 -7.83 13.32
N ALA A 388 5.89 -7.80 13.25
CA ALA A 388 5.04 -8.94 13.58
C ALA A 388 5.26 -10.11 12.61
N ASP A 389 5.32 -9.85 11.30
CA ASP A 389 5.61 -10.86 10.29
C ASP A 389 6.98 -11.53 10.50
N ALA A 390 8.03 -10.72 10.72
CA ALA A 390 9.38 -11.23 10.95
C ALA A 390 9.47 -12.05 12.24
N ALA A 391 8.86 -11.57 13.34
CA ALA A 391 8.87 -12.26 14.62
C ALA A 391 8.05 -13.56 14.59
N ALA A 392 6.91 -13.60 13.88
CA ALA A 392 6.12 -14.81 13.70
C ALA A 392 6.90 -15.87 12.92
N LEU A 393 7.57 -15.48 11.83
CA LEU A 393 8.43 -16.38 11.05
C LEU A 393 9.66 -16.85 11.86
N GLU A 394 10.30 -15.98 12.65
CA GLU A 394 11.43 -16.39 13.51
C GLU A 394 10.97 -17.38 14.58
N ALA A 395 9.84 -17.12 15.26
CA ALA A 395 9.28 -18.02 16.25
C ALA A 395 8.98 -19.40 15.66
N ALA A 396 8.30 -19.44 14.50
CA ALA A 396 8.01 -20.67 13.78
C ALA A 396 9.30 -21.47 13.50
N VAL A 397 10.33 -20.83 12.95
CA VAL A 397 11.59 -21.51 12.63
C VAL A 397 12.32 -22.00 13.87
N LEU A 398 12.38 -21.21 14.95
CA LEU A 398 13.07 -21.64 16.17
C LEU A 398 12.35 -22.79 16.88
N LEU A 399 11.01 -22.81 16.85
CA LEU A 399 10.20 -23.89 17.41
C LEU A 399 10.34 -25.21 16.63
N ARG A 400 10.68 -25.17 15.33
CA ARG A 400 11.03 -26.36 14.53
C ARG A 400 12.34 -27.04 14.98
N LEU A 401 13.27 -26.28 15.57
CA LEU A 401 14.63 -26.75 15.85
C LEU A 401 14.77 -27.34 17.25
N ALA A 402 14.67 -26.50 18.28
CA ALA A 402 14.80 -26.90 19.67
C ALA A 402 14.22 -25.85 20.63
N PRO A 403 13.57 -26.27 21.73
CA PRO A 403 13.20 -25.36 22.81
C PRO A 403 14.48 -24.86 23.50
N THR A 404 14.70 -23.55 23.46
CA THR A 404 15.82 -22.88 24.13
C THR A 404 15.30 -21.64 24.86
N SER A 405 16.10 -21.06 25.77
CA SER A 405 15.79 -19.77 26.39
C SER A 405 15.59 -18.67 25.34
N ARG A 406 16.37 -18.71 24.25
CA ARG A 406 16.18 -17.83 23.09
C ARG A 406 14.81 -18.02 22.45
N THR A 407 14.42 -19.26 22.17
CA THR A 407 13.12 -19.59 21.56
C THR A 407 11.99 -19.03 22.43
N ARG A 408 12.05 -19.24 23.75
CA ARG A 408 11.07 -18.70 24.70
C ARG A 408 11.00 -17.17 24.66
N GLY A 409 12.16 -16.50 24.69
CA GLY A 409 12.21 -15.03 24.63
C GLY A 409 11.64 -14.44 23.33
N VAL A 410 11.85 -15.10 22.18
CA VAL A 410 11.26 -14.69 20.90
C VAL A 410 9.74 -14.86 20.92
N VAL A 411 9.23 -15.96 21.48
CA VAL A 411 7.77 -16.18 21.62
C VAL A 411 7.14 -15.18 22.59
N GLU A 412 7.77 -14.89 23.73
CA GLU A 412 7.32 -13.85 24.67
C GLU A 412 7.28 -12.48 23.99
N HIS A 413 8.31 -12.12 23.22
CA HIS A 413 8.33 -10.88 22.45
C HIS A 413 7.21 -10.81 21.40
N LEU A 414 7.01 -11.90 20.64
CA LEU A 414 5.94 -12.01 19.66
C LEU A 414 4.57 -11.84 20.32
N GLY A 415 4.32 -12.53 21.43
CA GLY A 415 3.06 -12.42 22.17
C GLY A 415 2.79 -11.00 22.65
N ALA A 416 3.77 -10.36 23.29
CA ALA A 416 3.66 -8.97 23.73
C ALA A 416 3.41 -7.99 22.56
N LEU A 417 4.05 -8.23 21.42
CA LEU A 417 3.88 -7.41 20.21
C LEU A 417 2.46 -7.55 19.63
N LEU A 418 1.99 -8.78 19.41
CA LEU A 418 0.66 -9.04 18.83
C LEU A 418 -0.48 -8.63 19.75
N GLU A 419 -0.26 -8.70 21.05
CA GLU A 419 -1.21 -8.20 22.04
C GLU A 419 -1.32 -6.67 22.01
N ARG A 420 -0.18 -5.97 22.00
CA ARG A 420 -0.15 -4.50 21.98
C ARG A 420 -0.62 -3.90 20.65
N THR A 421 -0.27 -4.55 19.54
CA THR A 421 -0.62 -4.07 18.18
C THR A 421 -1.93 -4.66 17.68
N GLU A 422 -2.48 -5.63 18.41
CA GLU A 422 -3.70 -6.36 18.09
C GLU A 422 -3.66 -7.13 16.75
N GLN A 423 -2.48 -7.32 16.17
CA GLN A 423 -2.31 -8.02 14.90
C GLN A 423 -2.52 -9.54 15.04
N ARG A 424 -3.11 -10.15 14.01
CA ARG A 424 -3.39 -11.60 13.94
C ARG A 424 -2.99 -12.20 12.60
N LEU A 425 -3.05 -11.41 11.51
CA LEU A 425 -2.69 -11.87 10.17
C LEU A 425 -1.27 -12.45 10.11
N ALA A 426 -0.32 -11.89 10.87
CA ALA A 426 1.05 -12.41 10.92
C ALA A 426 1.12 -13.90 11.31
N LEU A 427 0.23 -14.36 12.20
CA LEU A 427 0.09 -15.76 12.59
C LEU A 427 -0.65 -16.57 11.52
N ALA A 428 -1.74 -16.03 10.97
CA ALA A 428 -2.52 -16.69 9.92
C ALA A 428 -1.69 -16.99 8.67
N LEU A 429 -0.64 -16.20 8.41
CA LEU A 429 0.27 -16.37 7.27
C LEU A 429 1.45 -17.32 7.57
N LEU A 430 1.40 -18.10 8.66
CA LEU A 430 2.29 -19.24 8.90
C LEU A 430 1.67 -20.53 8.32
N PRO A 431 2.47 -21.49 7.83
CA PRO A 431 1.97 -22.83 7.51
C PRO A 431 1.26 -23.47 8.72
N GLU A 432 0.27 -24.33 8.47
CA GLU A 432 -0.60 -24.92 9.52
C GLU A 432 0.18 -25.53 10.70
N ASP A 433 1.16 -26.41 10.43
CA ASP A 433 2.01 -27.01 11.47
C ASP A 433 2.76 -25.98 12.33
N ASP A 434 3.16 -24.85 11.75
CA ASP A 434 3.87 -23.81 12.46
C ASP A 434 2.93 -22.90 13.23
N LEU A 435 1.75 -22.62 12.69
CA LEU A 435 0.70 -21.90 13.38
C LEU A 435 0.34 -22.63 14.68
N ASP A 436 0.11 -23.94 14.61
CA ASP A 436 -0.23 -24.75 15.80
C ASP A 436 0.88 -24.71 16.85
N ARG A 437 2.14 -24.85 16.43
CA ARG A 437 3.30 -24.78 17.34
C ARG A 437 3.45 -23.40 17.97
N VAL A 438 3.32 -22.34 17.18
CA VAL A 438 3.41 -20.95 17.67
C VAL A 438 2.25 -20.63 18.60
N ALA A 439 1.02 -21.07 18.27
CA ALA A 439 -0.15 -20.88 19.11
C ALA A 439 -0.01 -21.58 20.48
N ALA A 440 0.46 -22.83 20.51
CA ALA A 440 0.75 -23.54 21.75
C ALA A 440 1.84 -22.84 22.56
N ALA A 441 2.94 -22.44 21.92
CA ALA A 441 4.03 -21.75 22.59
C ALA A 441 3.61 -20.38 23.15
N LEU A 442 2.76 -19.64 22.44
CA LEU A 442 2.18 -18.38 22.93
C LEU A 442 1.30 -18.59 24.15
N ASP A 443 0.52 -19.69 24.19
CA ASP A 443 -0.28 -20.04 25.35
C ASP A 443 0.59 -20.36 26.58
N ASP A 444 1.65 -21.14 26.38
CA ASP A 444 2.61 -21.52 27.44
C ASP A 444 3.31 -20.31 28.10
N VAL A 445 3.42 -19.20 27.37
CA VAL A 445 4.01 -17.94 27.89
C VAL A 445 2.96 -16.90 28.30
N GLY A 446 1.68 -17.26 28.31
CA GLY A 446 0.59 -16.42 28.81
C GLY A 446 -0.07 -15.49 27.79
N TYR A 447 0.23 -15.66 26.50
CA TYR A 447 -0.33 -14.87 25.39
C TYR A 447 -1.39 -15.61 24.56
N GLY A 448 -1.99 -16.69 25.10
CA GLY A 448 -2.99 -17.51 24.40
C GLY A 448 -4.24 -16.75 23.93
N ARG A 449 -4.58 -15.60 24.53
CA ARG A 449 -5.68 -14.75 24.05
C ARG A 449 -5.51 -14.25 22.61
N VAL A 450 -4.26 -14.06 22.18
CA VAL A 450 -3.93 -13.61 20.82
C VAL A 450 -4.47 -14.59 19.78
N THR A 451 -4.54 -15.88 20.09
CA THR A 451 -5.03 -16.91 19.15
C THR A 451 -6.48 -17.32 19.40
N ARG A 452 -6.97 -17.24 20.64
CA ARG A 452 -8.33 -17.69 21.01
C ARG A 452 -9.45 -16.69 20.76
N ASP A 453 -9.15 -15.39 20.75
CA ASP A 453 -10.17 -14.33 20.62
C ASP A 453 -10.71 -14.17 19.19
N VAL A 454 -10.07 -14.84 18.22
CA VAL A 454 -10.44 -14.81 16.80
C VAL A 454 -10.47 -16.23 16.24
N PRO A 455 -11.26 -16.52 15.19
CA PRO A 455 -11.28 -17.82 14.53
C PRO A 455 -10.03 -18.01 13.64
N LEU A 456 -8.85 -18.00 14.26
CA LEU A 456 -7.56 -18.06 13.59
C LEU A 456 -7.40 -19.39 12.86
N ARG A 457 -6.97 -19.31 11.59
CA ARG A 457 -6.60 -20.47 10.77
C ARG A 457 -5.39 -20.11 9.92
N SER A 458 -4.66 -21.12 9.48
CA SER A 458 -3.60 -20.91 8.50
C SER A 458 -4.21 -20.57 7.14
N LEU A 459 -3.58 -19.62 6.45
CA LEU A 459 -3.88 -19.22 5.08
C LEU A 459 -2.87 -19.82 4.09
N LEU A 460 -1.88 -20.57 4.58
CA LEU A 460 -0.85 -21.22 3.78
C LEU A 460 -0.91 -22.74 3.99
N PRO A 461 -0.90 -23.55 2.93
CA PRO A 461 -0.92 -25.00 3.08
C PRO A 461 0.34 -25.52 3.75
N VAL A 462 0.24 -26.69 4.39
CA VAL A 462 1.43 -27.47 4.76
C VAL A 462 2.17 -27.84 3.48
N ALA A 463 3.48 -27.66 3.50
CA ALA A 463 4.32 -28.06 2.39
C ALA A 463 4.27 -29.57 2.22
N GLU A 464 3.96 -30.03 1.00
CA GLU A 464 4.03 -31.45 0.70
C GLU A 464 5.47 -31.96 0.97
N PRO A 465 5.65 -33.05 1.73
CA PRO A 465 6.99 -33.57 2.08
C PRO A 465 7.90 -33.83 0.88
N GLU A 466 7.29 -34.05 -0.28
CA GLU A 466 7.88 -34.25 -1.60
C GLU A 466 8.59 -32.97 -2.13
N LEU A 467 8.13 -31.79 -1.72
CA LEU A 467 8.73 -30.49 -2.08
C LEU A 467 9.87 -30.07 -1.13
N LEU A 468 10.05 -30.75 0.00
CA LEU A 468 10.99 -30.36 1.06
C LEU A 468 12.34 -31.09 0.95
N LEU A 469 13.18 -30.70 -0.01
CA LEU A 469 14.60 -31.08 0.02
C LEU A 469 15.33 -30.26 1.09
N THR A 470 16.01 -30.95 2.00
CA THR A 470 16.90 -30.33 3.01
C THR A 470 18.15 -29.73 2.37
N ASP A 471 18.83 -28.80 3.04
CA ASP A 471 20.06 -28.17 2.52
C ASP A 471 21.13 -29.19 2.09
N ARG A 472 21.25 -30.31 2.81
CA ARG A 472 22.18 -31.39 2.47
C ARG A 472 21.73 -32.17 1.23
N GLU A 473 20.44 -32.48 1.15
CA GLU A 473 19.84 -33.11 -0.03
C GLU A 473 19.96 -32.22 -1.27
N LEU A 474 19.79 -30.91 -1.10
CA LEU A 474 19.93 -29.92 -2.16
C LEU A 474 21.39 -29.73 -2.58
N ALA A 475 22.34 -29.78 -1.64
CA ALA A 475 23.78 -29.81 -1.94
C ALA A 475 24.19 -31.06 -2.72
N VAL A 476 23.68 -32.24 -2.34
CA VAL A 476 23.88 -33.49 -3.10
C VAL A 476 23.25 -33.40 -4.49
N LEU A 477 22.03 -32.89 -4.58
CA LEU A 477 21.34 -32.66 -5.85
C LEU A 477 22.11 -31.69 -6.75
N GLY A 478 22.72 -30.65 -6.19
CA GLY A 478 23.60 -29.72 -6.93
C GLY A 478 24.84 -30.39 -7.50
N GLN A 479 25.46 -31.30 -6.74
CA GLN A 479 26.60 -32.05 -7.23
C GLN A 479 26.25 -33.09 -8.32
N LEU A 480 24.97 -33.48 -8.45
CA LEU A 480 24.54 -34.30 -9.58
C LEU A 480 24.67 -33.57 -10.91
N LEU A 481 24.64 -32.24 -10.97
CA LEU A 481 24.88 -31.49 -12.21
C LEU A 481 26.35 -31.55 -12.66
N THR A 482 27.29 -31.61 -11.71
CA THR A 482 28.73 -31.54 -11.98
C THR A 482 29.38 -32.90 -12.17
N THR A 483 28.92 -33.95 -11.49
CA THR A 483 29.55 -35.28 -11.57
C THR A 483 28.56 -36.44 -11.49
N GLY A 484 28.91 -37.53 -12.18
CA GLY A 484 28.27 -38.86 -12.10
C GLY A 484 28.66 -39.68 -10.87
N SER A 485 29.78 -39.34 -10.23
CA SER A 485 30.45 -40.21 -9.26
C SER A 485 30.04 -39.90 -7.83
N VAL A 486 29.34 -40.85 -7.19
CA VAL A 486 28.99 -40.78 -5.76
C VAL A 486 30.23 -40.55 -4.87
N ALA A 487 31.39 -41.09 -5.26
CA ALA A 487 32.64 -40.92 -4.53
C ALA A 487 33.17 -39.48 -4.62
N GLU A 488 33.04 -38.84 -5.76
CA GLU A 488 33.42 -37.43 -5.95
C GLU A 488 32.47 -36.50 -5.19
N ILE A 489 31.16 -36.75 -5.27
CA ILE A 489 30.16 -36.00 -4.48
C ILE A 489 30.48 -36.10 -2.97
N ALA A 490 30.83 -37.30 -2.51
CA ALA A 490 31.20 -37.55 -1.12
C ALA A 490 32.45 -36.78 -0.70
N ALA A 491 33.48 -36.75 -1.56
CA ALA A 491 34.70 -35.98 -1.32
C ALA A 491 34.44 -34.47 -1.30
N THR A 492 33.67 -33.95 -2.26
CA THR A 492 33.34 -32.53 -2.36
C THR A 492 32.51 -32.03 -1.17
N LEU A 493 31.54 -32.83 -0.72
CA LEU A 493 30.68 -32.47 0.41
C LEU A 493 31.24 -32.90 1.77
N VAL A 494 32.43 -33.51 1.80
CA VAL A 494 33.12 -34.00 3.02
C VAL A 494 32.21 -34.93 3.85
N VAL A 495 31.61 -35.92 3.18
CA VAL A 495 30.73 -36.94 3.79
C VAL A 495 31.08 -38.34 3.27
N SER A 496 30.52 -39.39 3.88
CA SER A 496 30.73 -40.76 3.38
C SER A 496 29.93 -41.03 2.09
N ALA A 497 30.43 -41.92 1.23
CA ALA A 497 29.69 -42.38 0.04
C ALA A 497 28.32 -43.00 0.37
N ASN A 498 28.19 -43.62 1.55
CA ASN A 498 26.90 -44.15 2.02
C ASN A 498 25.92 -43.04 2.39
N THR A 499 26.41 -41.94 2.98
CA THR A 499 25.58 -40.75 3.27
C THR A 499 25.02 -40.17 1.97
N VAL A 500 25.85 -40.05 0.93
CA VAL A 500 25.40 -39.57 -0.39
C VAL A 500 24.35 -40.50 -0.99
N LYS A 501 24.55 -41.82 -0.98
CA LYS A 501 23.55 -42.79 -1.49
C LYS A 501 22.21 -42.68 -0.76
N SER A 502 22.24 -42.55 0.56
CA SER A 502 21.02 -42.39 1.37
C SER A 502 20.32 -41.07 1.10
N GLN A 503 21.07 -39.98 0.96
CA GLN A 503 20.52 -38.67 0.58
C GLN A 503 19.95 -38.69 -0.83
N LEU A 504 20.61 -39.32 -1.80
CA LEU A 504 20.08 -39.49 -3.17
C LEU A 504 18.76 -40.27 -3.19
N ARG A 505 18.64 -41.36 -2.42
CA ARG A 505 17.36 -42.06 -2.29
C ARG A 505 16.26 -41.18 -1.70
N SER A 506 16.60 -40.39 -0.69
CA SER A 506 15.65 -39.46 -0.09
C SER A 506 15.25 -38.37 -1.09
N VAL A 507 16.21 -37.82 -1.85
CA VAL A 507 15.99 -36.86 -2.93
C VAL A 507 15.06 -37.44 -3.99
N TYR A 508 15.35 -38.64 -4.51
CA TYR A 508 14.55 -39.28 -5.55
C TYR A 508 13.12 -39.53 -5.08
N ARG A 509 12.97 -40.10 -3.87
CA ARG A 509 11.66 -40.33 -3.27
C ARG A 509 10.88 -39.02 -3.10
N LYS A 510 11.53 -37.95 -2.60
CA LYS A 510 10.89 -36.64 -2.41
C LYS A 510 10.52 -36.00 -3.75
N LEU A 511 11.39 -36.06 -4.73
CA LEU A 511 11.11 -35.52 -6.07
C LEU A 511 10.11 -36.36 -6.88
N GLY A 512 9.70 -37.54 -6.39
CA GLY A 512 8.78 -38.45 -7.09
C GLY A 512 9.40 -39.10 -8.33
N VAL A 513 10.73 -39.21 -8.37
CA VAL A 513 11.50 -39.72 -9.52
C VAL A 513 12.29 -40.97 -9.14
N ASN A 514 12.73 -41.73 -10.14
CA ASN A 514 13.44 -43.01 -9.92
C ASN A 514 14.88 -43.02 -10.45
N ASN A 515 15.27 -42.02 -11.23
CA ASN A 515 16.59 -41.94 -11.85
C ASN A 515 17.19 -40.53 -11.76
N ARG A 516 18.46 -40.44 -12.15
CA ARG A 516 19.27 -39.23 -12.08
C ARG A 516 18.78 -38.17 -13.05
N GLU A 517 18.49 -38.57 -14.28
CA GLU A 517 18.10 -37.68 -15.37
C GLU A 517 16.80 -36.96 -15.05
N ASP A 518 15.80 -37.71 -14.56
CA ASP A 518 14.52 -37.18 -14.09
C ASP A 518 14.71 -36.27 -12.88
N ALA A 519 15.58 -36.62 -11.94
CA ALA A 519 15.90 -35.75 -10.79
C ALA A 519 16.51 -34.42 -11.22
N ILE A 520 17.42 -34.43 -12.20
CA ILE A 520 18.03 -33.22 -12.77
C ILE A 520 16.98 -32.41 -13.55
N ALA A 521 16.16 -33.07 -14.38
CA ALA A 521 15.11 -32.40 -15.14
C ALA A 521 14.08 -31.74 -14.23
N VAL A 522 13.63 -32.43 -13.18
CA VAL A 522 12.75 -31.87 -12.15
C VAL A 522 13.45 -30.74 -11.40
N ALA A 523 14.73 -30.89 -11.05
CA ALA A 523 15.49 -29.84 -10.36
C ALA A 523 15.63 -28.57 -11.19
N LEU A 524 15.87 -28.68 -12.50
CA LEU A 524 15.94 -27.53 -13.41
C LEU A 524 14.54 -26.92 -13.65
N THR A 525 13.53 -27.76 -13.88
CA THR A 525 12.14 -27.31 -14.10
C THR A 525 11.57 -26.59 -12.87
N ARG A 526 11.87 -27.09 -11.68
CA ARG A 526 11.46 -26.49 -10.39
C ARG A 526 12.46 -25.43 -9.89
N ASN A 527 13.48 -25.06 -10.66
CA ASN A 527 14.52 -24.09 -10.28
C ASN A 527 15.18 -24.38 -8.92
N LEU A 528 15.30 -25.65 -8.54
CA LEU A 528 15.99 -26.08 -7.32
C LEU A 528 17.50 -25.89 -7.44
N LEU A 529 18.01 -25.84 -8.68
CA LEU A 529 19.40 -25.60 -9.03
C LEU A 529 19.45 -24.56 -10.14
N VAL A 530 20.48 -23.72 -10.15
CA VAL A 530 20.74 -22.75 -11.23
C VAL A 530 21.87 -23.32 -12.08
N GLU A 531 21.71 -23.37 -13.41
CA GLU A 531 22.84 -23.65 -14.32
C GLU A 531 23.93 -22.61 -14.08
N ARG A 532 25.14 -23.07 -13.73
CA ARG A 532 26.30 -22.20 -13.68
C ARG A 532 26.85 -22.13 -15.10
N ASP A 533 26.69 -20.97 -15.75
CA ASP A 533 27.42 -20.62 -16.96
C ASP A 533 28.94 -20.71 -16.76
#